data_AF-A0A841L6U4-F1
#
_entry.id   AF-A0A841L6U4-F1
#
_cell.length_a   1.000
_cell.length_b   1.000
_cell.length_c   1.000
_cell.angle_alpha   90.00
_cell.angle_beta   90.00
_cell.angle_gamma   90.00
#
_symmetry.space_group_name_H-M   'P 1'
#
loop_
_entity.id
_entity.type
_entity.pdbx_description
1 polymer ?
#
loop_
_entity_poly.entity_id
_entity_poly.type
_entity_poly.pdbx_seq_one_letter_code
_entity_poly.pdbx_strand_id
1 'polypeptide(L)'
;MQHNKLMQITDKDLMVFFVASSHEIKKVQKDPERNRSLVFFEDTVDLSNSILAFTNKSKAINIGDYQAVERRVKTLLSMQKIS
;
A
#
# COMPACT_ATOMS: atom_id res chain seq x y z
N MET A 1 -8.62 13.38 30.62
CA MET A 1 -7.78 13.78 29.47
C MET A 1 -7.77 12.62 28.49
N GLN A 2 -8.31 12.80 27.28
CA GLN A 2 -8.20 11.77 26.25
C GLN A 2 -6.75 11.75 25.76
N HIS A 3 -6.06 10.63 25.94
CA HIS A 3 -4.77 10.41 25.28
C HIS A 3 -5.01 10.42 23.77
N ASN A 4 -4.52 11.45 23.07
CA ASN A 4 -4.45 11.42 21.62
C ASN A 4 -3.49 10.31 21.20
N LYS A 5 -4.06 9.14 20.88
CA LYS A 5 -3.32 7.98 20.42
C LYS A 5 -2.84 8.30 19.00
N LEU A 6 -1.55 8.64 18.85
CA LEU A 6 -0.95 8.86 17.55
C LEU A 6 -0.97 7.54 16.77
N MET A 7 -1.46 7.59 15.53
CA MET A 7 -1.43 6.46 14.61
C MET A 7 -0.33 6.72 13.57
N GLN A 8 0.64 5.82 13.51
CA GLN A 8 1.65 5.83 12.45
C GLN A 8 1.00 5.32 11.15
N ILE A 9 1.14 6.10 10.07
CA ILE A 9 0.74 5.71 8.71
C ILE A 9 2.02 5.51 7.91
N THR A 10 2.09 4.40 7.17
CA THR A 10 3.27 3.98 6.40
C THR A 10 2.93 3.82 4.93
N ASP A 11 3.95 3.80 4.06
CA ASP A 11 3.78 3.51 2.63
C ASP A 11 3.11 2.15 2.39
N LYS A 12 3.28 1.20 3.33
CA LYS A 12 2.58 -0.08 3.33
C LYS A 12 1.07 0.09 3.43
N ASP A 13 0.58 1.01 4.25
CA ASP A 13 -0.86 1.25 4.41
C ASP A 13 -1.47 1.79 3.12
N LEU A 14 -0.74 2.67 2.42
CA LEU A 14 -1.10 3.16 1.10
C LEU A 14 -1.15 2.02 0.06
N MET A 15 -0.12 1.17 0.02
CA MET A 15 -0.08 0.01 -0.89
C MET A 15 -1.22 -0.96 -0.65
N VAL A 16 -1.52 -1.28 0.62
CA VAL A 16 -2.64 -2.15 0.98
C VAL A 16 -3.96 -1.53 0.54
N PHE A 17 -4.13 -0.22 0.73
CA PHE A 17 -5.32 0.49 0.28
C PHE A 17 -5.51 0.43 -1.24
N PHE A 18 -4.43 0.60 -2.02
CA PHE A 18 -4.50 0.49 -3.48
C PHE A 18 -4.87 -0.91 -3.94
N VAL A 19 -4.21 -1.94 -3.40
CA VAL A 19 -4.49 -3.32 -3.79
C VAL A 19 -5.90 -3.77 -3.39
N ALA A 20 -6.38 -3.34 -2.22
CA ALA A 20 -7.77 -3.55 -1.81
C ALA A 20 -8.78 -2.72 -2.62
N SER A 21 -8.32 -1.64 -3.28
CA SER A 21 -9.10 -0.88 -4.27
C SER A 21 -8.93 -1.42 -5.70
N SER A 22 -8.52 -2.69 -5.84
CA SER A 22 -8.35 -3.40 -7.11
C SER A 22 -7.20 -2.91 -7.99
N HIS A 23 -6.27 -2.11 -7.47
CA HIS A 23 -5.06 -1.73 -8.20
C HIS A 23 -4.01 -2.83 -8.12
N GLU A 24 -3.51 -3.24 -9.28
CA GLU A 24 -2.50 -4.28 -9.36
C GLU A 24 -1.09 -3.70 -9.25
N ILE A 25 -0.23 -4.33 -8.44
CA ILE A 25 1.21 -4.05 -8.46
C ILE A 25 1.78 -4.63 -9.75
N LYS A 26 2.22 -3.77 -10.66
CA LYS A 26 2.77 -4.16 -11.97
C LYS A 26 4.24 -4.55 -11.89
N LYS A 27 5.00 -3.91 -11.01
CA LYS A 27 6.43 -4.18 -10.84
C LYS A 27 6.86 -3.89 -9.41
N VAL A 28 7.79 -4.70 -8.91
CA VAL A 28 8.56 -4.42 -7.70
C VAL A 28 10.03 -4.54 -8.07
N GLN A 29 10.86 -3.62 -7.57
CA GLN A 29 12.32 -3.73 -7.68
C GLN A 29 12.98 -3.15 -6.42
N LYS A 30 14.20 -3.56 -6.13
CA LYS A 30 14.99 -2.93 -5.06
C LYS A 30 15.51 -1.56 -5.52
N ASP A 31 15.45 -0.57 -4.65
CA ASP A 31 16.12 0.71 -4.89
C ASP A 31 17.65 0.49 -4.86
N PRO A 32 18.39 0.85 -5.92
CA PRO A 32 19.83 0.63 -5.97
C PRO A 32 20.60 1.53 -4.98
N GLU A 33 20.03 2.66 -4.57
CA GLU A 33 20.69 3.63 -3.70
C GLU A 33 20.28 3.51 -2.23
N ARG A 34 19.17 2.80 -1.93
CA ARG A 34 18.57 2.77 -0.60
C ARG A 34 18.08 1.37 -0.24
N ASN A 35 18.05 1.05 1.05
CA ASN A 35 17.50 -0.22 1.52
C ASN A 35 15.95 -0.21 1.56
N ARG A 36 15.32 -0.08 0.40
CA ARG A 36 13.86 -0.11 0.23
C ARG A 36 13.44 -0.74 -1.09
N SER A 37 12.17 -1.11 -1.19
CA SER A 37 11.56 -1.55 -2.45
C SER A 37 10.85 -0.38 -3.13
N LEU A 38 10.96 -0.31 -4.45
CA LEU A 38 10.15 0.54 -5.32
C LEU A 38 9.01 -0.32 -5.87
N VAL A 39 7.79 0.17 -5.71
CA VAL A 39 6.55 -0.53 -6.13
C VAL A 39 5.86 0.33 -7.16
N PHE A 40 5.51 -0.27 -8.29
CA PHE A 40 4.94 0.41 -9.44
C PHE A 40 3.53 -0.10 -9.69
N PHE A 41 2.63 0.86 -9.93
CA PHE A 41 1.26 0.65 -10.35
C PHE A 41 1.09 1.23 -11.75
N GLU A 42 0.01 0.84 -12.42
CA GLU A 42 -0.36 1.42 -13.71
C GLU A 42 -0.90 2.84 -13.51
N ASP A 43 -0.38 3.79 -14.28
CA ASP A 43 -0.80 5.19 -14.22
C ASP A 43 -2.18 5.36 -14.88
N THR A 44 -3.20 5.43 -14.03
CA THR A 44 -4.60 5.54 -14.43
C THR A 44 -5.29 6.64 -13.63
N VAL A 45 -6.39 7.17 -14.20
CA VAL A 45 -7.26 8.13 -13.49
C VAL A 45 -7.80 7.50 -12.19
N ASP A 46 -8.09 6.20 -12.20
CA ASP A 46 -8.58 5.48 -11.02
C ASP A 46 -7.54 5.38 -9.91
N LEU A 47 -6.25 5.22 -10.25
CA LEU A 47 -5.16 5.26 -9.28
C LEU A 47 -5.06 6.65 -8.64
N SER A 48 -5.13 7.71 -9.46
CA SER A 48 -5.13 9.10 -8.99
C SER A 48 -6.29 9.38 -8.03
N ASN A 49 -7.50 8.93 -8.37
CA ASN A 49 -8.67 9.03 -7.51
C ASN A 49 -8.49 8.26 -6.19
N SER A 50 -7.82 7.11 -6.24
CA SER A 50 -7.55 6.29 -5.04
C SER A 50 -6.49 6.90 -4.13
N ILE A 51 -5.47 7.57 -4.68
CA ILE A 51 -4.49 8.36 -3.92
C ILE A 51 -5.21 9.47 -3.13
N LEU A 52 -6.10 10.21 -3.79
CA LEU A 52 -6.89 11.26 -3.16
C LEU A 52 -7.83 10.68 -2.09
N ALA A 53 -8.48 9.55 -2.38
CA ALA A 53 -9.38 8.90 -1.44
C ALA A 53 -8.68 8.44 -0.16
N PHE A 54 -7.46 7.87 -0.29
CA PHE A 54 -6.63 7.51 0.86
C PHE A 54 -6.24 8.75 1.67
N THR A 55 -5.73 9.78 0.98
CA THR A 55 -5.24 11.02 1.61
C THR A 55 -6.35 11.73 2.39
N ASN A 56 -7.55 11.81 1.80
CA ASN A 56 -8.72 12.43 2.41
C ASN A 56 -9.45 11.51 3.39
N LYS A 57 -9.02 10.25 3.53
CA LYS A 57 -9.70 9.21 4.33
C LYS A 57 -11.19 9.07 3.97
N SER A 58 -11.53 9.29 2.70
CA SER A 58 -12.92 9.36 2.22
C SER A 58 -13.51 7.99 1.85
N LYS A 59 -12.68 6.96 1.80
CA LYS A 59 -13.09 5.59 1.47
C LYS A 59 -12.67 4.63 2.58
N ALA A 60 -13.60 3.80 3.03
CA ALA A 60 -13.34 2.72 3.98
C ALA A 60 -13.03 1.42 3.25
N ILE A 61 -12.19 0.59 3.88
CA ILE A 61 -11.90 -0.79 3.46
C ILE A 61 -12.27 -1.70 4.63
N ASN A 62 -12.85 -2.85 4.34
CA ASN A 62 -13.14 -3.85 5.35
C ASN A 62 -11.85 -4.35 6.02
N ILE A 63 -11.87 -4.55 7.34
CA ILE A 63 -10.69 -5.00 8.08
C ILE A 63 -10.16 -6.37 7.62
N GLY A 64 -11.06 -7.27 7.20
CA GLY A 64 -10.70 -8.58 6.65
C GLY A 64 -9.96 -8.45 5.33
N ASP A 65 -10.45 -7.59 4.43
CA ASP A 65 -9.80 -7.30 3.14
C ASP A 65 -8.43 -6.67 3.36
N TYR A 66 -8.34 -5.71 4.29
CA TYR A 66 -7.06 -5.10 4.67
C TYR A 66 -6.05 -6.16 5.14
N GLN A 67 -6.45 -7.06 6.05
CA GLN A 67 -5.55 -8.09 6.57
C GLN A 67 -5.12 -9.10 5.49
N ALA A 68 -6.04 -9.51 4.63
CA ALA A 68 -5.74 -10.43 3.53
C ALA A 68 -4.76 -9.79 2.53
N VAL A 69 -5.02 -8.54 2.14
CA VAL A 69 -4.17 -7.77 1.22
C VAL A 69 -2.81 -7.46 1.84
N GLU A 70 -2.75 -7.11 3.13
CA GLU A 70 -1.49 -6.85 3.83
C GLU A 70 -0.57 -8.08 3.78
N ARG A 71 -1.11 -9.28 4.02
CA ARG A 71 -0.35 -10.53 3.90
C ARG A 71 0.16 -10.77 2.48
N ARG A 72 -0.68 -10.52 1.47
CA ARG A 72 -0.30 -10.65 0.06
C ARG A 72 0.82 -9.68 -0.32
N VAL A 73 0.69 -8.40 0.03
CA VAL A 73 1.70 -7.37 -0.22
C VAL A 73 3.03 -7.72 0.46
N LYS A 74 3.00 -8.11 1.75
CA LYS A 74 4.21 -8.55 2.47
C LYS A 74 4.90 -9.74 1.79
N THR A 75 4.12 -10.71 1.32
CA THR A 75 4.63 -11.89 0.61
C THR A 75 5.34 -11.48 -0.68
N LEU A 76 4.69 -10.66 -1.52
CA LEU A 76 5.27 -10.15 -2.77
C LEU A 76 6.59 -9.39 -2.54
N LEU A 77 6.62 -8.51 -1.55
CA LEU A 77 7.83 -7.75 -1.21
C LEU A 77 8.96 -8.63 -0.65
N SER A 78 8.62 -9.75 0.00
CA SER A 78 9.60 -10.67 0.58
C SER A 78 10.17 -11.63 -0.46
N MET A 79 9.37 -12.09 -1.43
CA MET A 79 9.83 -12.95 -2.53
C MET A 79 10.90 -12.29 -3.40
N GLN A 80 10.87 -10.95 -3.51
CA GLN A 80 11.87 -10.16 -4.23
C GLN A 80 13.24 -10.07 -3.54
N LYS A 81 13.38 -10.55 -2.28
CA LYS A 81 14.68 -10.55 -1.59
C LYS A 81 15.64 -11.66 -2.04
N ILE A 82 15.22 -12.56 -2.94
CA ILE A 82 15.98 -13.76 -3.35
C ILE A 82 16.64 -13.61 -4.73
N SER A 83 16.51 -12.47 -5.41
CA SER A 83 17.15 -12.24 -6.72
C SER A 83 18.30 -11.24 -6.67
#